data_AF-A0A1G8WQ32-F1
#
_entry.id   AF-A0A1G8WQ32-F1
#
_cell.length_a   1.000
_cell.length_b   1.000
_cell.length_c   1.000
_cell.angle_alpha   90.00
_cell.angle_beta   90.00
_cell.angle_gamma   90.00
#
_symmetry.space_group_name_H-M   'P 1'
#
loop_
_entity.id
_entity.type
_entity.pdbx_description
1 polymer ?
#
loop_
_entity_poly.entity_id
_entity_poly.type
_entity_poly.pdbx_seq_one_letter_code
_entity_poly.pdbx_strand_id
1 'polypeptide(L)'
;MEIAAELAVARAKASEDQALIAQQKLQIAKLKHQIYGQRSERSARLIEQVALALEELEANATEDELAAEWAVVKTTTVRGFTRARRGRDADAGSGAAPAVWSYAAVAGQA
;
A
#
# COMPACT_ATOMS: atom_id res chain seq x y z
N MET A 1 17.53 8.79 9.01
CA MET A 1 16.13 8.73 8.53
C MET A 1 15.95 7.59 7.54
N GLU A 2 16.84 7.42 6.55
CA GLU A 2 16.79 6.29 5.59
C GLU A 2 16.76 4.90 6.24
N ILE A 3 17.64 4.60 7.21
CA ILE A 3 17.64 3.32 7.94
C ILE A 3 16.28 3.02 8.61
N ALA A 4 15.59 4.06 9.09
CA ALA A 4 14.28 3.88 9.72
C ALA A 4 13.19 3.56 8.68
N ALA A 5 13.30 4.11 7.47
CA ALA A 5 12.41 3.77 6.35
C ALA A 5 12.66 2.34 5.85
N GLU A 6 13.92 1.94 5.69
CA GLU A 6 14.27 0.56 5.33
C GLU A 6 13.77 -0.46 6.35
N LEU A 7 13.91 -0.15 7.64
CA LEU A 7 13.41 -1.00 8.72
C LEU A 7 11.88 -1.09 8.73
N ALA A 8 11.17 0.01 8.44
CA ALA A 8 9.72 -0.01 8.32
C ALA A 8 9.25 -0.86 7.12
N VAL A 9 9.93 -0.74 5.98
CA VAL A 9 9.66 -1.59 4.79
C VAL A 9 9.94 -3.06 5.08
N ALA A 10 11.02 -3.37 5.81
CA ALA A 10 11.32 -4.76 6.18
C ALA A 10 10.25 -5.34 7.12
N ARG A 11 9.69 -4.53 8.03
CA ARG A 11 8.59 -4.94 8.91
C ARG A 11 7.31 -5.20 8.13
N ALA A 12 6.92 -4.30 7.23
CA ALA A 12 5.75 -4.48 6.36
C ALA A 12 5.81 -5.80 5.56
N LYS A 13 6.98 -6.10 4.98
CA LYS A 13 7.18 -7.38 4.28
C LYS A 13 7.05 -8.58 5.22
N ALA A 14 7.62 -8.49 6.41
CA ALA A 14 7.56 -9.58 7.38
C ALA A 14 6.13 -9.83 7.89
N SER A 15 5.32 -8.78 8.09
CA SER A 15 3.91 -8.92 8.49
C SER A 15 3.04 -9.41 7.33
N GLU A 16 3.31 -8.99 6.09
CA GLU A 16 2.67 -9.54 4.88
C GLU A 16 2.96 -11.05 4.75
N ASP A 17 4.21 -11.47 4.91
CA ASP A 17 4.60 -12.89 4.89
C ASP A 17 3.87 -13.69 5.98
N GLN A 18 3.71 -13.11 7.18
CA GLN A 18 2.96 -13.75 8.27
C GLN A 18 1.48 -13.93 7.94
N ALA A 19 0.84 -12.92 7.34
CA ALA A 19 -0.53 -13.02 6.87
C ALA A 19 -0.67 -14.12 5.79
N LEU A 20 0.25 -14.18 4.84
CA LEU A 20 0.27 -15.22 3.80
C LEU A 20 0.42 -16.63 4.40
N ILE A 21 1.31 -16.80 5.38
CA ILE A 21 1.49 -18.08 6.09
C ILE A 21 0.20 -18.46 6.83
N ALA A 22 -0.49 -17.51 7.47
CA ALA A 22 -1.75 -17.77 8.15
C ALA A 22 -2.86 -18.17 7.17
N GLN A 23 -2.94 -17.52 6.01
CA GLN A 23 -3.87 -17.86 4.94
C GLN A 23 -3.66 -19.30 4.46
N GLN A 24 -2.41 -19.69 4.21
CA GLN A 24 -2.05 -21.05 3.82
C GLN A 24 -2.42 -22.07 4.91
N LYS A 25 -2.17 -21.76 6.19
CA LYS A 25 -2.58 -22.60 7.32
C LYS A 25 -4.10 -22.80 7.37
N LEU A 26 -4.87 -21.74 7.13
CA LEU A 26 -6.33 -21.81 7.07
C LEU A 26 -6.78 -22.75 5.94
N GLN A 27 -6.17 -22.63 4.76
CA GLN A 27 -6.50 -23.48 3.62
C GLN A 27 -6.16 -24.95 3.89
N ILE A 28 -5.01 -25.23 4.51
CA ILE A 28 -4.64 -26.59 4.93
C ILE A 28 -5.63 -27.14 5.97
N ALA A 29 -6.06 -26.32 6.95
CA ALA A 29 -7.04 -26.73 7.96
C ALA A 29 -8.39 -27.07 7.31
N LYS A 30 -8.87 -26.26 6.36
CA LYS A 30 -10.09 -26.51 5.59
C LYS A 30 -10.01 -27.82 4.79
N LEU A 31 -8.89 -28.06 4.10
CA LEU A 31 -8.67 -29.29 3.34
C LEU A 31 -8.62 -30.53 4.26
N LYS A 32 -7.93 -30.44 5.40
CA LYS A 32 -7.91 -31.54 6.39
C LYS A 32 -9.29 -31.82 6.96
N HIS A 33 -10.10 -30.79 7.21
CA HIS A 33 -11.47 -30.94 7.68
C HIS A 33 -12.37 -31.63 6.64
N GLN A 34 -12.17 -31.35 5.36
CA GLN A 34 -12.86 -32.03 4.25
C GLN A 34 -12.54 -33.53 4.19
N ILE A 35 -11.26 -33.90 4.37
CA ILE A 35 -10.83 -35.29 4.24
C ILE A 35 -11.16 -36.11 5.50
N TYR A 36 -10.88 -35.57 6.68
CA TYR A 36 -10.82 -36.37 7.92
C TYR A 36 -11.93 -36.07 8.92
N GLY A 37 -12.68 -34.98 8.75
CA GLY A 37 -13.31 -34.37 9.91
C GLY A 37 -14.58 -33.57 9.68
N GLN A 38 -15.38 -33.86 8.65
CA GLN A 38 -16.62 -33.09 8.37
C GLN A 38 -17.60 -33.00 9.55
N ARG A 39 -17.63 -34.00 10.45
CA ARG A 39 -18.42 -33.98 11.71
C ARG A 39 -17.59 -33.63 12.96
N SER A 40 -16.30 -33.32 12.80
CA SER A 40 -15.40 -33.03 13.90
C SER A 40 -15.56 -31.57 14.34
N GLU A 41 -16.19 -31.39 15.49
CA GLU A 41 -16.33 -30.09 16.14
C GLU A 41 -14.96 -29.45 16.45
N ARG A 42 -13.99 -30.26 16.91
CA ARG A 42 -12.62 -29.80 17.17
C ARG A 42 -11.97 -29.19 15.92
N SER A 43 -12.16 -29.82 14.76
CA SER A 43 -11.61 -29.34 13.50
C SER A 43 -12.29 -28.05 13.03
N ALA A 44 -13.60 -27.92 13.24
CA ALA A 44 -14.33 -26.69 12.95
C ALA A 44 -13.84 -25.54 13.84
N ARG A 45 -13.70 -25.76 15.16
CA ARG A 45 -13.15 -24.74 16.08
C ARG A 45 -11.74 -24.31 15.72
N LEU A 46 -10.89 -25.24 15.26
CA LEU A 46 -9.53 -24.91 14.81
C LEU A 46 -9.56 -24.00 13.56
N ILE A 47 -10.49 -24.22 12.63
CA ILE A 47 -10.64 -23.36 11.45
C ILE A 47 -11.03 -21.94 11.88
N GLU A 48 -12.00 -21.80 12.79
CA GLU A 48 -12.42 -20.49 13.31
C GLU A 48 -11.26 -19.76 14.02
N GLN A 49 -10.50 -20.48 14.85
CA GLN A 49 -9.33 -19.89 15.54
C GLN A 49 -8.25 -19.40 14.57
N VAL A 50 -7.96 -20.18 13.53
CA VAL A 50 -6.97 -19.79 12.50
C VAL A 50 -7.51 -18.66 11.63
N ALA A 51 -8.81 -18.62 11.35
CA ALA A 51 -9.43 -17.51 10.62
C ALA A 51 -9.32 -16.20 11.40
N LEU A 52 -9.64 -16.22 12.70
CA LEU A 52 -9.49 -15.04 13.56
C LEU A 52 -8.03 -14.56 13.62
N ALA A 53 -7.07 -15.47 13.73
CA ALA A 53 -5.65 -15.13 13.74
C ALA A 53 -5.17 -14.56 12.37
N LEU A 54 -5.77 -15.00 11.26
CA LEU A 54 -5.50 -14.42 9.94
C LEU A 54 -5.99 -12.96 9.89
N GLU A 55 -7.22 -12.69 10.36
CA GLU A 55 -7.76 -11.32 10.38
C GLU A 55 -6.88 -10.36 11.19
N GLU A 56 -6.37 -10.80 12.34
CA GLU A 56 -5.43 -10.01 13.15
C GLU A 56 -4.11 -9.74 12.42
N LEU A 57 -3.55 -10.74 11.74
CA LEU A 57 -2.31 -10.58 10.98
C LEU A 57 -2.49 -9.71 9.73
N GLU A 58 -3.63 -9.80 9.05
CA GLU A 58 -3.97 -8.93 7.93
C GLU A 58 -4.09 -7.47 8.39
N ALA A 59 -4.74 -7.22 9.53
CA ALA A 59 -4.79 -5.87 10.11
C ALA A 59 -3.38 -5.34 10.41
N ASN A 60 -2.55 -6.12 11.09
CA ASN A 60 -1.16 -5.73 11.39
C ASN A 60 -0.34 -5.46 10.12
N ALA A 61 -0.49 -6.29 9.08
CA ALA A 61 0.18 -6.09 7.79
C ALA A 61 -0.21 -4.76 7.14
N THR A 62 -1.50 -4.41 7.17
CA THR A 62 -1.96 -3.11 6.64
C THR A 62 -1.45 -1.92 7.45
N GLU A 63 -1.36 -2.04 8.78
CA GLU A 63 -0.79 -0.99 9.63
C GLU A 63 0.71 -0.78 9.37
N ASP A 64 1.46 -1.87 9.23
CA ASP A 64 2.89 -1.82 8.93
C ASP A 64 3.17 -1.30 7.51
N GLU A 65 2.35 -1.68 6.52
CA GLU A 65 2.43 -1.16 5.15
C GLU A 65 2.28 0.37 5.14
N LEU A 66 1.23 0.89 5.79
CA LEU A 66 1.05 2.32 5.95
C LEU A 66 2.26 2.94 6.65
N ALA A 67 2.72 2.38 7.77
CA ALA A 67 3.88 2.90 8.49
C ALA A 67 5.13 2.96 7.61
N ALA A 68 5.35 1.97 6.74
CA ALA A 68 6.42 1.95 5.75
C ALA A 68 6.27 3.07 4.71
N GLU A 69 5.08 3.25 4.14
CA GLU A 69 4.80 4.35 3.20
C GLU A 69 5.10 5.72 3.82
N TRP A 70 4.60 5.96 5.03
CA TRP A 70 4.84 7.21 5.76
C TRP A 70 6.33 7.43 6.05
N ALA A 71 7.07 6.38 6.38
CA ALA A 71 8.51 6.47 6.63
C ALA A 71 9.29 6.80 5.34
N VAL A 72 8.92 6.18 4.21
CA VAL A 72 9.51 6.47 2.90
C VAL A 72 9.23 7.91 2.49
N VAL A 73 7.98 8.37 2.58
CA VAL A 73 7.60 9.76 2.25
C VAL A 73 8.42 10.79 3.05
N LYS A 74 8.68 10.54 4.34
CA LYS A 74 9.51 11.43 5.18
C LYS A 74 10.97 11.49 4.73
N THR A 75 11.47 10.46 4.05
CA THR A 75 12.84 10.42 3.52
C THR A 75 12.96 10.97 2.11
N THR A 76 11.86 10.95 1.34
CA THR A 76 11.84 11.43 -0.05
C THR A 76 11.96 12.95 -0.12
N THR A 77 13.10 13.44 -0.62
CA THR A 77 13.32 14.87 -0.85
C THR A 77 12.81 15.28 -2.23
N VAL A 78 11.67 15.96 -2.29
CA VAL A 78 11.14 16.49 -3.56
C VAL A 78 11.74 17.87 -3.84
N ARG A 79 12.30 18.08 -5.04
CA ARG A 79 12.79 19.40 -5.47
C ARG A 79 11.61 20.37 -5.63
N GLY A 80 11.62 21.48 -4.89
CA GLY A 80 10.57 22.49 -4.96
C GLY A 80 10.42 23.09 -6.37
N PHE A 81 9.20 23.09 -6.89
CA PHE A 81 8.86 23.76 -8.14
C PHE A 81 8.51 25.23 -7.87
N THR A 82 9.24 26.16 -8.49
CA THR A 82 8.93 27.59 -8.41
C THR A 82 8.00 27.99 -9.56
N ARG A 83 6.74 28.29 -9.25
CA ARG A 83 5.79 28.83 -10.25
C ARG A 83 6.08 30.31 -10.46
N ALA A 84 6.55 30.68 -11.65
CA ALA A 84 6.68 32.08 -12.05
C ALA A 84 5.29 32.76 -12.02
N ARG A 85 5.16 33.83 -11.22
CA ARG A 85 3.96 34.66 -11.17
C ARG A 85 3.92 35.51 -12.44
N ARG A 86 2.90 35.35 -13.29
CA ARG A 86 2.67 36.32 -14.38
C ARG A 86 2.49 37.71 -13.74
N GLY A 87 3.34 38.65 -14.13
CA GLY A 87 3.25 40.05 -13.72
C GLY A 87 1.88 40.60 -14.04
N ARG A 88 1.30 41.36 -13.10
CA ARG A 88 0.14 42.20 -13.41
C ARG A 88 0.66 43.42 -14.13
N ASP A 89 0.96 43.27 -15.41
CA ASP A 89 1.12 44.41 -16.29
C ASP A 89 -0.27 44.69 -16.88
N ALA A 90 -0.85 45.76 -16.38
CA ALA A 90 -1.96 46.43 -17.00
C ALA A 90 -1.47 47.04 -18.32
N ASP A 91 -2.10 46.69 -19.44
CA ASP A 91 -2.42 47.63 -20.51
C ASP A 91 -3.47 47.01 -21.45
N ALA A 92 -4.22 47.89 -22.09
CA ALA A 92 -5.34 47.71 -22.97
C ALA A 92 -5.10 46.82 -24.19
N GLY A 93 -6.19 46.20 -24.65
CA GLY A 93 -6.46 46.04 -26.08
C GLY A 93 -6.01 44.72 -26.74
N SER A 94 -7.00 44.13 -27.42
CA SER A 94 -6.85 43.20 -28.55
C SER A 94 -6.65 41.70 -28.22
N GLY A 95 -7.74 40.95 -28.43
CA GLY A 95 -7.80 39.94 -29.49
C GLY A 95 -7.30 38.52 -29.20
N ALA A 96 -8.23 37.58 -29.39
CA ALA A 96 -8.03 36.15 -29.71
C ALA A 96 -7.76 35.16 -28.55
N ALA A 97 -8.78 34.35 -28.27
CA ALA A 97 -8.61 32.93 -27.93
C ALA A 97 -8.37 32.16 -29.25
N PRO A 98 -7.70 30.97 -29.28
CA PRO A 98 -8.19 29.83 -28.52
C PRO A 98 -7.13 28.88 -27.92
N ALA A 99 -7.67 27.95 -27.14
CA ALA A 99 -7.03 26.84 -26.47
C ALA A 99 -6.18 25.95 -27.38
N VAL A 100 -5.01 25.53 -26.88
CA VAL A 100 -4.39 24.24 -27.21
C VAL A 100 -3.82 23.67 -25.93
N TRP A 101 -4.50 22.68 -25.36
CA TRP A 101 -3.91 21.81 -24.34
C TRP A 101 -2.92 20.90 -25.07
N SER A 102 -1.63 21.25 -25.03
CA SER A 102 -0.56 20.37 -25.51
C SER A 102 -0.34 19.25 -24.51
N TYR A 103 -0.92 18.09 -24.79
CA TYR A 103 -0.49 16.81 -24.22
C TYR A 103 0.90 16.46 -24.80
N ALA A 104 1.96 16.57 -23.99
CA ALA A 104 3.23 15.87 -24.22
C ALA A 104 4.14 15.97 -23.00
N ALA A 105 4.27 14.88 -22.24
CA ALA A 105 5.55 14.27 -21.86
C ALA A 105 5.32 13.16 -20.82
N VAL A 106 4.99 11.98 -21.33
CA VAL A 106 5.47 10.71 -20.75
C VAL A 106 6.94 10.58 -21.12
N ALA A 107 7.81 10.48 -20.12
CA ALA A 107 9.12 9.83 -20.09
C ALA A 107 9.74 10.24 -18.74
N GLY A 108 9.89 9.36 -17.76
CA GLY A 108 10.75 8.19 -17.86
C GLY A 108 12.12 8.57 -17.32
N GLN A 109 12.43 8.11 -16.11
CA GLN A 109 13.76 8.00 -15.50
C GLN A 109 13.51 7.17 -14.22
N ALA A 110 13.62 5.84 -14.26
CA ALA A 110 14.87 5.06 -14.31
C ALA A 110 15.77 5.41 -13.12
#